data_AF-A0A429RVG6-F1
#
_entry.id   AF-A0A429RVG6-F1
#
_cell.length_a   1.000
_cell.length_b   1.000
_cell.length_c   1.000
_cell.angle_alpha   90.00
_cell.angle_beta   90.00
_cell.angle_gamma   90.00
#
_symmetry.space_group_name_H-M   'P 1'
#
loop_
_entity.id
_entity.type
_entity.pdbx_description
1 polymer ?
#
loop_
_entity_poly.entity_id
_entity_poly.type
_entity_poly.pdbx_seq_one_letter_code
_entity_poly.pdbx_strand_id
1 'polypeptide(L)'
;MIYDGLKAAPKGDRCAGVYSTETGLCTHGPDAPPSGVDIKKDTQPAVKAVAEAADPAKPAAEDPAPEQSGGRSQATPAVDAQAKPSGSAAAPPAAPSGQQKTAAAGPAGQTVQCDGDGSTGNRVQVVYVHPPGQDRYSEYVASFRKWAADADLIYANSAQETGGVRHIRYVTNADCTPTVQSVELPSSALGEFNATNQALAAKGFNRKDRKYMIFADAQVYCGIGTFNGDERPGQNNLSNFGPSYGRTDTGCWGGHTAAHELGHNLGAVNNSAPNTSRGAHCTDEWDVMCYSDTPYYPQMRNVCTNKASENILDCNHDDYFHTSPKPGSYLATHWNIADNQFLMKSGGGGGTDPGPGPNPSPKPTPTPSPTVKPGAGPNVTVGQIRADSVVVSWPQVPNAAWYQVMFNGKHLTWVQGTVLRIYNLQPGTSYNVAVSVRDTAGRDSGPGKATAFRTTGAGDTTTTPNTRYQLGNGTSGLNAELWGGRSADGAVLVGSRGTGVAHQQWYFDDAGGGLVRIRSVSSGKCLQPGGTPTAGMWIAQQPCDTGSQAQAWKLTARGGSVTVTERSGAFALTVSNRPYYGTQLLDLQQADGRPAQVWTVQKVG
;
A
#
# COMPACT_ATOMS: atom_id res chain seq x y z
N MET A 1 25.19 10.55 -18.89
CA MET A 1 24.54 9.63 -17.93
C MET A 1 25.60 9.01 -17.06
N ILE A 2 25.37 8.98 -15.76
CA ILE A 2 26.19 8.20 -14.84
C ILE A 2 25.75 6.75 -15.03
N TYR A 3 26.65 5.92 -15.55
CA TYR A 3 26.47 4.47 -15.68
C TYR A 3 27.16 3.73 -14.52
N ASP A 4 27.54 4.45 -13.47
CA ASP A 4 28.34 3.89 -12.39
C ASP A 4 27.52 2.81 -11.66
N GLY A 5 28.04 1.58 -11.67
CA GLY A 5 27.35 0.41 -11.10
C GLY A 5 26.36 -0.30 -12.04
N LEU A 6 26.20 0.14 -13.29
CA LEU A 6 25.49 -0.59 -14.34
C LEU A 6 26.48 -1.19 -15.35
N LYS A 7 26.30 -2.46 -15.71
CA LYS A 7 27.16 -3.12 -16.70
C LYS A 7 26.33 -3.53 -17.90
N ALA A 8 26.73 -3.08 -19.10
CA ALA A 8 26.17 -3.57 -20.34
C ALA A 8 26.27 -5.10 -20.37
N ALA A 9 25.14 -5.77 -20.57
CA ALA A 9 25.10 -7.22 -20.47
C ALA A 9 25.72 -7.88 -21.72
N PRO A 10 26.57 -8.90 -21.57
CA PRO A 10 27.18 -9.57 -22.70
C PRO A 10 26.14 -10.35 -23.52
N LYS A 11 26.46 -10.64 -24.78
CA LYS A 11 25.59 -11.44 -25.65
C LYS A 11 25.31 -12.81 -25.02
N GLY A 12 24.04 -13.19 -24.91
CA GLY A 12 23.60 -14.45 -24.29
C GLY A 12 23.31 -14.36 -22.80
N ASP A 13 23.56 -13.21 -22.15
CA ASP A 13 23.08 -12.92 -20.80
C ASP A 13 21.55 -12.68 -20.79
N ARG A 14 20.90 -12.88 -19.64
CA ARG A 14 19.46 -12.62 -19.47
C ARG A 14 19.08 -11.15 -19.67
N CYS A 15 20.02 -10.22 -19.45
CA CYS A 15 19.86 -8.79 -19.66
C CYS A 15 20.42 -8.33 -21.01
N ALA A 16 20.76 -9.24 -21.93
CA ALA A 16 21.37 -8.88 -23.22
C ALA A 16 20.52 -7.84 -23.98
N GLY A 17 21.18 -6.78 -24.44
CA GLY A 17 20.52 -5.63 -25.07
C GLY A 17 20.21 -4.48 -24.12
N VAL A 18 20.37 -4.68 -22.81
CA VAL A 18 20.23 -3.64 -21.77
C VAL A 18 21.34 -3.78 -20.71
N TYR A 19 21.16 -3.19 -19.53
CA TYR A 19 22.13 -3.21 -18.44
C TYR A 19 21.77 -4.22 -17.35
N SER A 20 22.79 -4.80 -16.73
CA SER A 20 22.68 -5.62 -15.53
C SER A 20 23.10 -4.84 -14.29
N THR A 21 22.40 -5.07 -13.18
CA THR A 21 22.78 -4.60 -11.84
C THR A 21 23.61 -5.66 -11.12
N GLU A 22 24.33 -5.29 -10.07
CA GLU A 22 25.11 -6.25 -9.27
C GLU A 22 24.25 -7.27 -8.53
N THR A 23 22.98 -6.94 -8.27
CA THR A 23 21.96 -7.86 -7.74
C THR A 23 21.41 -8.82 -8.80
N GLY A 24 21.96 -8.73 -10.02
CA GLY A 24 21.61 -9.53 -11.18
C GLY A 24 20.37 -9.04 -11.91
N LEU A 25 19.61 -8.05 -11.42
CA LEU A 25 18.43 -7.51 -12.11
C LEU A 25 18.82 -6.81 -13.42
N CYS A 26 17.88 -6.75 -14.35
CA CYS A 26 18.05 -6.07 -15.62
C CYS A 26 17.38 -4.69 -15.56
N THR A 27 17.98 -3.67 -16.15
CA THR A 27 17.46 -2.31 -16.23
C THR A 27 17.65 -1.78 -17.64
N HIS A 28 16.66 -1.04 -18.16
CA HIS A 28 16.76 -0.46 -19.50
C HIS A 28 17.88 0.59 -19.57
N GLY A 29 18.11 1.30 -18.47
CA GLY A 29 19.14 2.34 -18.35
C GLY A 29 18.53 3.62 -17.80
N PRO A 30 19.29 4.71 -17.70
CA PRO A 30 18.73 6.00 -17.35
C PRO A 30 18.05 6.63 -18.57
N ASP A 31 16.83 7.16 -18.40
CA ASP A 31 16.15 7.89 -19.47
C ASP A 31 16.79 9.24 -19.74
N ALA A 32 16.81 9.62 -21.01
CA ALA A 32 17.14 10.98 -21.39
C ALA A 32 16.03 11.94 -20.92
N PRO A 33 16.35 13.09 -20.31
CA PRO A 33 15.33 14.05 -19.95
C PRO A 33 14.67 14.63 -21.21
N PRO A 34 13.35 14.87 -21.20
CA PRO A 34 12.66 15.52 -22.31
C PRO A 34 13.25 16.89 -22.62
N SER A 35 13.07 17.35 -23.86
CA SER A 35 13.55 18.67 -24.28
C SER A 35 13.01 19.78 -23.37
N GLY A 36 13.90 20.60 -22.82
CA GLY A 36 13.55 21.70 -21.91
C GLY A 36 13.38 21.30 -20.44
N VAL A 37 13.51 20.02 -20.09
CA VAL A 37 13.51 19.56 -18.70
C VAL A 37 14.91 19.62 -18.11
N ASP A 38 15.03 20.32 -16.97
CA ASP A 38 16.25 20.41 -16.19
C ASP A 38 16.13 19.51 -14.96
N ILE A 39 16.77 18.35 -14.99
CA ILE A 39 16.73 17.36 -13.90
C ILE A 39 17.30 17.87 -12.57
N LYS A 40 17.99 19.02 -12.57
CA LYS A 40 18.54 19.67 -11.38
C LYS A 40 17.57 20.66 -10.73
N LYS A 41 16.38 20.86 -11.29
CA LYS A 41 15.33 21.70 -10.71
C LYS A 41 14.20 20.83 -10.19
N ASP A 42 13.70 21.16 -9.01
CA ASP A 42 12.58 20.43 -8.44
C ASP A 42 11.28 20.70 -9.20
N THR A 43 10.54 19.62 -9.44
CA THR A 43 9.16 19.70 -9.93
C THR A 43 8.27 20.29 -8.84
N GLN A 44 7.45 21.27 -9.21
CA GLN A 44 6.50 21.88 -8.29
C GLN A 44 5.39 20.89 -7.90
N PRO A 45 4.84 20.96 -6.67
CA PRO A 45 3.72 20.11 -6.28
C PRO A 45 2.53 20.24 -7.24
N ALA A 46 2.11 19.12 -7.84
CA ALA A 46 0.94 19.08 -8.73
C ALA A 46 -0.37 19.32 -7.98
N VAL A 47 -0.40 18.96 -6.70
CA VAL A 47 -1.43 19.40 -5.77
C VAL A 47 -0.79 20.44 -4.86
N LYS A 48 -1.09 21.72 -5.14
CA LYS A 48 -0.76 22.81 -4.22
C LYS A 48 -1.60 22.58 -2.97
N ALA A 49 -1.00 22.04 -1.92
CA ALA A 49 -1.70 21.83 -0.66
C ALA A 49 -2.07 23.20 -0.06
N VAL A 50 -3.27 23.68 -0.36
CA VAL A 50 -4.20 23.93 0.72
C VAL A 50 -5.13 22.73 0.72
N ALA A 51 -4.62 21.57 1.16
CA ALA A 51 -5.51 20.76 1.98
C ALA A 51 -5.82 21.70 3.14
N GLU A 52 -7.06 22.15 3.26
CA GLU A 52 -7.46 22.72 4.55
C GLU A 52 -7.04 21.67 5.57
N ALA A 53 -6.05 22.02 6.40
CA ALA A 53 -5.96 21.37 7.69
C ALA A 53 -7.38 21.45 8.22
N ALA A 54 -7.97 20.33 8.63
CA ALA A 54 -8.98 20.48 9.66
C ALA A 54 -8.26 21.22 10.78
N ASP A 55 -8.52 22.52 10.91
CA ASP A 55 -8.04 23.29 12.04
C ASP A 55 -8.54 22.48 13.24
N PRO A 56 -7.63 21.91 14.04
CA PRO A 56 -8.06 21.08 15.16
C PRO A 56 -9.03 21.87 16.04
N ALA A 57 -8.86 23.20 16.13
CA ALA A 57 -9.67 24.15 16.88
C ALA A 57 -11.06 24.44 16.31
N LYS A 58 -11.41 23.95 15.13
CA LYS A 58 -12.74 24.08 14.53
C LYS A 58 -13.40 22.70 14.42
N PRO A 59 -14.31 22.32 15.36
CA PRO A 59 -15.14 21.14 15.20
C PRO A 59 -15.94 21.27 13.89
N ALA A 60 -16.08 20.19 13.13
CA ALA A 60 -17.10 20.13 12.09
C ALA A 60 -18.47 20.37 12.77
N ALA A 61 -19.31 21.22 12.18
CA ALA A 61 -20.61 21.57 12.75
C ALA A 61 -21.47 20.31 12.96
N GLU A 62 -22.28 20.36 14.03
CA GLU A 62 -23.15 19.27 14.49
C GLU A 62 -24.10 18.77 13.39
N ASP A 63 -23.90 17.53 12.95
CA ASP A 63 -24.96 16.70 12.38
C ASP A 63 -25.44 15.70 13.45
N PRO A 64 -26.74 15.34 13.45
CA PRO A 64 -27.38 14.64 14.57
C PRO A 64 -26.88 13.20 14.77
N ALA A 65 -27.09 12.72 16.01
CA ALA A 65 -26.80 11.38 16.50
C ALA A 65 -27.45 10.25 15.65
N PRO A 66 -26.95 9.01 15.74
CA PRO A 66 -26.54 8.21 14.59
C PRO A 66 -27.62 7.29 14.03
N GLU A 67 -27.82 7.35 12.71
CA GLU A 67 -28.19 6.15 11.95
C GLU A 67 -26.93 5.46 11.44
N GLN A 68 -26.90 4.13 11.62
CA GLN A 68 -25.80 3.25 11.25
C GLN A 68 -25.50 3.35 9.74
N SER A 69 -24.59 4.25 9.37
CA SER A 69 -23.95 4.25 8.05
C SER A 69 -22.44 4.27 8.23
N GLY A 70 -21.82 3.14 7.88
CA GLY A 70 -20.40 2.87 8.09
C GLY A 70 -19.51 3.68 7.15
N GLY A 71 -19.11 4.86 7.59
CA GLY A 71 -17.86 5.50 7.13
C GLY A 71 -16.67 4.71 7.65
N ARG A 72 -16.29 3.64 6.95
CA ARG A 72 -15.14 2.79 7.32
C ARG A 72 -13.84 3.48 6.91
N SER A 73 -13.03 3.78 7.92
CA SER A 73 -11.62 4.14 7.80
C SER A 73 -10.79 3.03 7.13
N GLN A 74 -9.64 3.43 6.58
CA GLN A 74 -8.65 2.67 5.81
C GLN A 74 -7.94 1.52 6.57
N ALA A 75 -8.67 0.68 7.31
CA ALA A 75 -8.12 -0.39 8.15
C ALA A 75 -8.40 -1.78 7.58
N THR A 76 -7.43 -2.71 7.75
CA THR A 76 -7.68 -4.15 7.66
C THR A 76 -8.96 -4.49 8.42
N PRO A 77 -9.95 -5.21 7.84
CA PRO A 77 -11.16 -5.59 8.55
C PRO A 77 -10.79 -6.22 9.89
N ALA A 78 -11.38 -5.74 10.98
CA ALA A 78 -11.01 -6.11 12.33
C ALA A 78 -12.19 -6.76 13.06
N VAL A 79 -11.92 -7.83 13.81
CA VAL A 79 -12.91 -8.52 14.65
C VAL A 79 -12.39 -8.72 16.07
N ASP A 80 -13.28 -8.58 17.03
CA ASP A 80 -13.00 -8.84 18.44
C ASP A 80 -12.96 -10.36 18.71
N ALA A 81 -11.85 -10.87 19.22
CA ALA A 81 -11.68 -12.27 19.60
C ALA A 81 -12.62 -12.72 20.73
N GLN A 82 -13.11 -11.77 21.53
CA GLN A 82 -13.94 -12.00 22.71
C GLN A 82 -15.42 -11.62 22.49
N ALA A 83 -15.79 -11.19 21.28
CA ALA A 83 -17.19 -10.93 20.96
C ALA A 83 -18.04 -12.17 21.29
N LYS A 84 -19.12 -11.99 22.05
CA LYS A 84 -20.11 -13.05 22.25
C LYS A 84 -20.58 -13.49 20.86
N PRO A 85 -20.62 -14.80 20.55
CA PRO A 85 -21.15 -15.26 19.27
C PRO A 85 -22.56 -14.71 19.12
N SER A 86 -22.77 -13.82 18.14
CA SER A 86 -24.11 -13.45 17.73
C SER A 86 -24.85 -14.73 17.35
N GLY A 87 -26.11 -14.84 17.76
CA GLY A 87 -26.87 -16.09 17.77
C GLY A 87 -26.80 -16.87 16.46
N SER A 88 -26.44 -18.15 16.61
CA SER A 88 -26.39 -19.21 15.60
C SER A 88 -25.30 -19.07 14.53
N ALA A 89 -24.85 -20.24 14.06
CA ALA A 89 -24.15 -20.45 12.80
C ALA A 89 -25.04 -20.08 11.60
N ALA A 90 -25.64 -18.88 11.62
CA ALA A 90 -26.45 -18.35 10.54
C ALA A 90 -25.57 -18.23 9.30
N ALA A 91 -26.09 -18.72 8.18
CA ALA A 91 -25.49 -18.56 6.88
C ALA A 91 -25.17 -17.06 6.65
N PRO A 92 -24.07 -16.75 5.94
CA PRO A 92 -23.79 -15.38 5.57
C PRO A 92 -24.97 -14.81 4.75
N PRO A 93 -25.20 -13.49 4.76
CA PRO A 93 -26.26 -12.88 3.97
C PRO A 93 -26.16 -13.32 2.50
N ALA A 94 -27.30 -13.59 1.87
CA ALA A 94 -27.37 -14.00 0.47
C ALA A 94 -26.57 -13.03 -0.40
N ALA A 95 -25.75 -13.56 -1.30
CA ALA A 95 -24.91 -12.76 -2.19
C ALA A 95 -25.78 -11.71 -2.90
N PRO A 96 -25.43 -10.41 -2.85
CA PRO A 96 -26.18 -9.41 -3.59
C PRO A 96 -26.07 -9.75 -5.08
N SER A 97 -27.22 -9.99 -5.72
CA SER A 97 -27.34 -10.26 -7.15
C SER A 97 -27.24 -8.98 -7.99
N GLY A 98 -26.32 -8.08 -7.63
CA GLY A 98 -26.09 -6.82 -8.33
C GLY A 98 -24.63 -6.47 -8.28
N GLN A 99 -24.04 -6.18 -9.44
CA GLN A 99 -22.70 -5.59 -9.56
C GLN A 99 -22.69 -4.25 -8.80
N GLN A 100 -22.23 -4.25 -7.55
CA GLN A 100 -21.87 -3.01 -6.87
C GLN A 100 -20.52 -2.56 -7.43
N LYS A 101 -20.56 -1.56 -8.31
CA LYS A 101 -19.39 -0.73 -8.61
C LYS A 101 -18.92 -0.13 -7.28
N THR A 102 -17.73 -0.49 -6.81
CA THR A 102 -17.05 0.23 -5.73
C THR A 102 -16.66 1.61 -6.27
N ALA A 103 -17.48 2.62 -5.99
CA ALA A 103 -17.15 4.00 -6.32
C ALA A 103 -15.93 4.43 -5.47
N ALA A 104 -14.95 5.07 -6.11
CA ALA A 104 -13.83 5.70 -5.41
C ALA A 104 -14.37 6.76 -4.44
N ALA A 105 -13.88 6.76 -3.20
CA ALA A 105 -14.38 7.62 -2.11
C ALA A 105 -13.32 8.58 -1.53
N GLY A 106 -12.11 8.59 -2.09
CA GLY A 106 -11.02 9.49 -1.70
C GLY A 106 -11.04 10.85 -2.42
N PRO A 107 -10.06 11.73 -2.14
CA PRO A 107 -9.98 13.06 -2.73
C PRO A 107 -9.95 13.02 -4.26
N ALA A 108 -10.71 13.92 -4.90
CA ALA A 108 -10.80 14.01 -6.35
C ALA A 108 -9.40 14.14 -6.99
N GLY A 109 -9.14 13.34 -8.03
CA GLY A 109 -7.85 13.31 -8.73
C GLY A 109 -6.71 12.61 -7.98
N GLN A 110 -6.98 11.94 -6.85
CA GLN A 110 -5.99 11.15 -6.08
C GLN A 110 -6.45 9.70 -5.83
N THR A 111 -7.56 9.28 -6.44
CA THR A 111 -8.11 7.93 -6.34
C THR A 111 -7.91 7.18 -7.64
N VAL A 112 -7.73 5.87 -7.52
CA VAL A 112 -7.63 4.95 -8.66
C VAL A 112 -8.77 3.94 -8.61
N GLN A 113 -8.88 3.10 -9.64
CA GLN A 113 -9.83 1.99 -9.59
C GLN A 113 -9.45 1.03 -8.46
N CYS A 114 -10.40 0.76 -7.55
CA CYS A 114 -10.20 -0.21 -6.48
C CYS A 114 -10.10 -1.63 -7.05
N ASP A 115 -9.23 -2.43 -6.44
CA ASP A 115 -9.09 -3.86 -6.74
C ASP A 115 -8.94 -4.67 -5.45
N GLY A 116 -9.98 -5.44 -5.12
CA GLY A 116 -10.03 -6.24 -3.92
C GLY A 116 -9.89 -5.40 -2.64
N ASP A 117 -9.03 -5.86 -1.74
CA ASP A 117 -8.73 -5.20 -0.46
C ASP A 117 -7.71 -4.06 -0.58
N GLY A 118 -7.28 -3.72 -1.79
CA GLY A 118 -6.22 -2.75 -2.04
C GLY A 118 -4.82 -3.22 -1.67
N SER A 119 -4.60 -4.49 -1.32
CA SER A 119 -3.28 -4.94 -0.81
C SER A 119 -2.85 -6.34 -1.23
N THR A 120 -3.77 -7.23 -1.54
CA THR A 120 -3.49 -8.64 -1.85
C THR A 120 -3.16 -8.86 -3.32
N GLY A 121 -2.28 -9.81 -3.61
CA GLY A 121 -1.87 -10.16 -4.97
C GLY A 121 -0.87 -9.17 -5.58
N ASN A 122 -0.68 -9.27 -6.89
CA ASN A 122 0.23 -8.42 -7.64
C ASN A 122 -0.22 -6.96 -7.56
N ARG A 123 0.65 -6.11 -7.02
CA ARG A 123 0.36 -4.69 -6.80
C ARG A 123 1.54 -3.77 -7.07
N VAL A 124 1.24 -2.60 -7.62
CA VAL A 124 2.18 -1.47 -7.68
C VAL A 124 2.13 -0.72 -6.34
N GLN A 125 3.26 -0.64 -5.65
CA GLN A 125 3.39 0.12 -4.39
C GLN A 125 4.09 1.44 -4.68
N VAL A 126 3.45 2.55 -4.34
CA VAL A 126 4.10 3.87 -4.43
C VAL A 126 5.01 4.07 -3.23
N VAL A 127 6.24 4.53 -3.49
CA VAL A 127 7.29 4.76 -2.49
C VAL A 127 7.88 6.14 -2.73
N TYR A 128 7.94 6.96 -1.69
CA TYR A 128 8.74 8.19 -1.67
C TYR A 128 10.05 7.89 -0.97
N VAL A 129 11.17 8.21 -1.61
CA VAL A 129 12.51 7.91 -1.09
C VAL A 129 13.25 9.21 -0.91
N HIS A 130 13.88 9.44 0.25
CA HIS A 130 14.58 10.69 0.53
C HIS A 130 15.90 10.47 1.29
N PRO A 131 16.88 11.38 1.18
CA PRO A 131 18.08 11.33 2.00
C PRO A 131 17.75 11.81 3.43
N PRO A 132 18.65 11.55 4.40
CA PRO A 132 18.44 12.00 5.77
C PRO A 132 18.32 13.53 5.84
N GLY A 133 17.32 14.02 6.58
CA GLY A 133 17.11 15.46 6.78
C GLY A 133 16.48 16.22 5.62
N GLN A 134 16.06 15.55 4.53
CA GLN A 134 15.36 16.18 3.41
C GLN A 134 13.99 15.53 3.15
N ASP A 135 13.24 15.24 4.22
CA ASP A 135 11.89 14.69 4.09
C ASP A 135 10.90 15.77 3.65
N ARG A 136 10.41 15.66 2.40
CA ARG A 136 9.36 16.50 1.81
C ARG A 136 8.03 15.78 1.65
N TYR A 137 7.85 14.65 2.33
CA TYR A 137 6.68 13.80 2.18
C TYR A 137 5.36 14.56 2.42
N SER A 138 5.29 15.42 3.43
CA SER A 138 4.07 16.19 3.71
C SER A 138 3.70 17.19 2.63
N GLU A 139 4.69 17.72 1.90
CA GLU A 139 4.48 18.66 0.81
C GLU A 139 3.99 17.93 -0.45
N TYR A 140 4.52 16.73 -0.71
CA TYR A 140 4.30 16.03 -1.97
C TYR A 140 3.36 14.83 -1.93
N VAL A 141 2.93 14.32 -0.76
CA VAL A 141 2.09 13.09 -0.69
C VAL A 141 0.81 13.18 -1.54
N ALA A 142 0.16 14.34 -1.58
CA ALA A 142 -1.02 14.56 -2.43
C ALA A 142 -0.63 14.57 -3.92
N SER A 143 0.53 15.13 -4.26
CA SER A 143 1.09 15.12 -5.62
C SER A 143 1.50 13.71 -6.05
N PHE A 144 2.13 12.91 -5.19
CA PHE A 144 2.48 11.51 -5.48
C PHE A 144 1.23 10.66 -5.74
N ARG A 145 0.16 10.85 -4.96
CA ARG A 145 -1.14 10.19 -5.21
C ARG A 145 -1.77 10.65 -6.51
N LYS A 146 -1.72 11.95 -6.80
CA LYS A 146 -2.20 12.51 -8.06
C LYS A 146 -1.43 11.93 -9.24
N TRP A 147 -0.11 11.92 -9.20
CA TRP A 147 0.72 11.37 -10.28
C TRP A 147 0.51 9.86 -10.45
N ALA A 148 0.28 9.10 -9.37
CA ALA A 148 -0.14 7.72 -9.49
C ALA A 148 -1.53 7.56 -10.16
N ALA A 149 -2.49 8.44 -9.85
CA ALA A 149 -3.78 8.45 -10.53
C ALA A 149 -3.68 8.89 -12.00
N ASP A 150 -2.83 9.88 -12.31
CA ASP A 150 -2.55 10.30 -13.68
C ASP A 150 -1.90 9.17 -14.49
N ALA A 151 -0.97 8.41 -13.87
CA ALA A 151 -0.41 7.20 -14.47
C ALA A 151 -1.49 6.13 -14.73
N ASP A 152 -2.41 5.89 -13.78
CA ASP A 152 -3.53 4.96 -13.99
C ASP A 152 -4.40 5.37 -15.18
N LEU A 153 -4.67 6.67 -15.32
CA LEU A 153 -5.45 7.21 -16.44
C LEU A 153 -4.79 6.97 -17.79
N ILE A 154 -3.45 7.01 -17.87
CA ILE A 154 -2.71 6.67 -19.10
C ILE A 154 -3.03 5.22 -19.50
N TYR A 155 -2.88 4.26 -18.59
CA TYR A 155 -3.19 2.85 -18.88
C TYR A 155 -4.68 2.63 -19.20
N ALA A 156 -5.58 3.32 -18.48
CA ALA A 156 -7.02 3.19 -18.65
C ALA A 156 -7.51 3.76 -19.98
N ASN A 157 -7.03 4.93 -20.38
CA ASN A 157 -7.39 5.56 -21.65
C ASN A 157 -6.85 4.75 -22.82
N SER A 158 -5.59 4.29 -22.76
CA SER A 158 -4.99 3.44 -23.79
C SER A 158 -5.75 2.12 -23.96
N ALA A 159 -6.22 1.53 -22.86
CA ALA A 159 -7.04 0.33 -22.91
C ALA A 159 -8.39 0.58 -23.61
N GLN A 160 -9.00 1.74 -23.36
CA GLN A 160 -10.28 2.10 -23.97
C GLN A 160 -10.17 2.26 -25.49
N GLU A 161 -9.07 2.82 -26.01
CA GLU A 161 -8.84 2.95 -27.46
C GLU A 161 -8.86 1.60 -28.18
N THR A 162 -8.38 0.55 -27.51
CA THR A 162 -8.37 -0.82 -28.04
C THR A 162 -9.58 -1.65 -27.61
N GLY A 163 -10.59 -1.02 -27.00
CA GLY A 163 -11.86 -1.64 -26.62
C GLY A 163 -11.84 -2.45 -25.32
N GLY A 164 -10.79 -2.29 -24.50
CA GLY A 164 -10.62 -3.01 -23.23
C GLY A 164 -10.57 -2.10 -22.01
N VAL A 165 -10.23 -2.70 -20.87
CA VAL A 165 -10.06 -2.01 -19.58
C VAL A 165 -8.72 -2.42 -19.00
N ARG A 166 -7.85 -1.45 -18.67
CA ARG A 166 -6.62 -1.64 -17.91
C ARG A 166 -6.45 -0.54 -16.90
N HIS A 167 -6.55 -0.88 -15.62
CA HIS A 167 -6.13 -0.01 -14.53
C HIS A 167 -4.92 -0.61 -13.83
N ILE A 168 -4.02 0.22 -13.35
CA ILE A 168 -2.89 -0.19 -12.52
C ILE A 168 -3.44 -0.71 -11.19
N ARG A 169 -3.08 -1.94 -10.82
CA ARG A 169 -3.43 -2.50 -9.51
C ARG A 169 -2.53 -1.90 -8.45
N TYR A 170 -2.87 -0.72 -7.91
CA TYR A 170 -2.11 -0.10 -6.83
C TYR A 170 -2.33 -0.77 -5.47
N VAL A 171 -1.35 -0.68 -4.59
CA VAL A 171 -1.61 -0.81 -3.15
C VAL A 171 -2.38 0.43 -2.71
N THR A 172 -3.64 0.27 -2.38
CA THR A 172 -4.54 1.34 -1.99
C THR A 172 -5.02 1.21 -0.55
N ASN A 173 -5.47 2.32 -0.03
CA ASN A 173 -6.34 2.37 1.12
C ASN A 173 -7.77 1.93 0.75
N ALA A 174 -8.65 1.79 1.77
CA ALA A 174 -10.05 1.38 1.57
C ALA A 174 -10.88 2.39 0.73
N ASP A 175 -10.45 3.64 0.64
CA ASP A 175 -11.08 4.69 -0.18
C ASP A 175 -10.54 4.75 -1.62
N CYS A 176 -9.75 3.75 -2.02
CA CYS A 176 -9.07 3.65 -3.32
C CYS A 176 -7.97 4.71 -3.54
N THR A 177 -7.48 5.39 -2.50
CA THR A 177 -6.29 6.23 -2.63
C THR A 177 -5.02 5.37 -2.63
N PRO A 178 -4.08 5.56 -3.58
CA PRO A 178 -2.78 4.90 -3.53
C PRO A 178 -2.05 5.20 -2.21
N THR A 179 -1.52 4.16 -1.58
CA THR A 179 -0.65 4.30 -0.42
C THR A 179 0.73 4.73 -0.88
N VAL A 180 1.31 5.72 -0.22
CA VAL A 180 2.68 6.18 -0.46
C VAL A 180 3.51 5.86 0.78
N GLN A 181 4.58 5.09 0.63
CA GLN A 181 5.47 4.76 1.75
C GLN A 181 6.69 5.68 1.70
N SER A 182 6.89 6.51 2.72
CA SER A 182 8.12 7.31 2.87
C SER A 182 9.26 6.44 3.40
N VAL A 183 10.42 6.50 2.76
CA VAL A 183 11.60 5.70 3.10
C VAL A 183 12.85 6.56 3.05
N GLU A 184 13.44 6.82 4.21
CA GLU A 184 14.76 7.41 4.30
C GLU A 184 15.83 6.39 3.88
N LEU A 185 16.69 6.76 2.93
CA LEU A 185 17.87 5.99 2.51
C LEU A 185 19.14 6.83 2.70
N PRO A 186 20.32 6.21 2.88
CA PRO A 186 21.58 6.95 2.86
C PRO A 186 21.73 7.75 1.56
N SER A 187 22.29 8.96 1.62
CA SER A 187 22.50 9.81 0.43
C SER A 187 23.30 9.10 -0.67
N SER A 188 24.24 8.22 -0.28
CA SER A 188 25.00 7.39 -1.23
C SER A 188 24.12 6.38 -1.99
N ALA A 189 23.04 5.89 -1.39
CA ALA A 189 22.13 4.97 -2.06
C ALA A 189 21.31 5.67 -3.16
N LEU A 190 20.94 6.93 -2.94
CA LEU A 190 20.23 7.75 -3.92
C LEU A 190 21.10 8.14 -5.14
N GLY A 191 22.41 8.02 -5.02
CA GLY A 191 23.34 8.27 -6.13
C GLY A 191 23.16 7.29 -7.29
N GLU A 192 22.76 6.05 -7.03
CA GLU A 192 22.74 4.99 -8.06
C GLU A 192 21.51 4.07 -7.97
N PHE A 193 20.97 3.66 -9.11
CA PHE A 193 19.78 2.79 -9.15
C PHE A 193 19.97 1.44 -8.44
N ASN A 194 21.12 0.77 -8.64
CA ASN A 194 21.42 -0.49 -7.95
C ASN A 194 21.50 -0.29 -6.43
N ALA A 195 22.12 0.80 -5.97
CA ALA A 195 22.25 1.10 -4.54
C ALA A 195 20.90 1.45 -3.91
N THR A 196 20.04 2.21 -4.60
CA THR A 196 18.65 2.45 -4.20
C THR A 196 17.90 1.12 -4.03
N ASN A 197 17.96 0.23 -5.03
CA ASN A 197 17.25 -1.04 -5.00
C ASN A 197 17.74 -1.96 -3.88
N GLN A 198 19.05 -2.04 -3.65
CA GLN A 198 19.63 -2.80 -2.53
C GLN A 198 19.17 -2.25 -1.18
N ALA A 199 19.21 -0.92 -1.00
CA ALA A 199 18.83 -0.29 0.25
C ALA A 199 17.32 -0.39 0.54
N LEU A 200 16.48 -0.32 -0.50
CA LEU A 200 15.04 -0.60 -0.41
C LEU A 200 14.78 -2.08 -0.08
N ALA A 201 15.45 -3.01 -0.77
CA ALA A 201 15.33 -4.44 -0.50
C ALA A 201 15.72 -4.80 0.94
N ALA A 202 16.80 -4.20 1.46
CA ALA A 202 17.22 -4.33 2.85
C ALA A 202 16.17 -3.82 3.85
N LYS A 203 15.31 -2.89 3.43
CA LYS A 203 14.16 -2.37 4.20
C LYS A 203 12.85 -3.13 3.95
N GLY A 204 12.90 -4.28 3.28
CA GLY A 204 11.75 -5.16 3.05
C GLY A 204 10.95 -4.87 1.78
N PHE A 205 11.43 -3.96 0.92
CA PHE A 205 10.84 -3.70 -0.40
C PHE A 205 11.39 -4.69 -1.44
N ASN A 206 11.21 -5.99 -1.21
CA ASN A 206 11.77 -7.07 -2.03
C ASN A 206 10.74 -8.17 -2.38
N ARG A 207 9.45 -7.86 -2.28
CA ARG A 207 8.37 -8.83 -2.52
C ARG A 207 8.22 -9.16 -4.01
N LYS A 208 7.98 -10.44 -4.31
CA LYS A 208 7.79 -10.91 -5.69
C LYS A 208 6.45 -10.56 -6.31
N ASP A 209 5.48 -10.16 -5.51
CA ASP A 209 4.17 -9.66 -5.96
C ASP A 209 4.10 -8.12 -5.92
N ARG A 210 5.26 -7.45 -5.97
CA ARG A 210 5.37 -5.99 -5.92
C ARG A 210 6.21 -5.42 -7.04
N LYS A 211 5.69 -4.35 -7.63
CA LYS A 211 6.46 -3.39 -8.43
C LYS A 211 6.47 -2.08 -7.65
N TYR A 212 7.63 -1.48 -7.46
CA TYR A 212 7.81 -0.30 -6.63
C TYR A 212 7.96 0.92 -7.53
N MET A 213 6.93 1.77 -7.52
CA MET A 213 6.91 3.06 -8.19
C MET A 213 7.53 4.08 -7.24
N ILE A 214 8.76 4.50 -7.54
CA ILE A 214 9.60 5.28 -6.65
C ILE A 214 9.63 6.73 -7.13
N PHE A 215 9.22 7.64 -6.26
CA PHE A 215 9.50 9.07 -6.35
C PHE A 215 10.69 9.34 -5.43
N ALA A 216 11.89 9.49 -6.00
CA ALA A 216 13.12 9.68 -5.26
C ALA A 216 13.48 11.17 -5.17
N ASP A 217 13.83 11.61 -3.96
CA ASP A 217 14.32 12.93 -3.64
C ASP A 217 15.81 13.03 -3.99
N ALA A 218 16.05 13.02 -5.29
CA ALA A 218 17.36 13.04 -5.92
C ALA A 218 17.27 13.70 -7.30
N GLN A 219 18.43 14.07 -7.85
CA GLN A 219 18.54 14.80 -9.11
C GLN A 219 19.54 14.11 -10.05
N VAL A 220 19.50 12.78 -10.11
CA VAL A 220 20.42 11.95 -10.88
C VAL A 220 19.80 11.55 -12.21
N TYR A 221 18.55 11.10 -12.19
CA TYR A 221 17.85 10.54 -13.34
C TYR A 221 16.67 11.41 -13.76
N CYS A 222 16.12 11.14 -14.95
CA CYS A 222 14.74 11.52 -15.22
C CYS A 222 13.83 10.35 -14.86
N GLY A 223 14.12 9.20 -15.48
CA GLY A 223 13.55 7.89 -15.22
C GLY A 223 14.64 6.81 -15.24
N ILE A 224 14.37 5.69 -14.59
CA ILE A 224 15.10 4.42 -14.73
C ILE A 224 14.27 3.26 -14.15
N GLY A 225 14.20 2.16 -14.89
CA GLY A 225 13.31 1.06 -14.55
C GLY A 225 13.92 -0.33 -14.76
N THR A 226 13.57 -1.25 -13.86
CA THR A 226 13.79 -2.69 -14.07
C THR A 226 13.09 -3.13 -15.37
N PHE A 227 13.81 -3.84 -16.24
CA PHE A 227 13.30 -4.31 -17.52
C PHE A 227 13.81 -5.74 -17.80
N ASN A 228 12.92 -6.72 -17.87
CA ASN A 228 13.32 -8.13 -17.99
C ASN A 228 13.65 -8.59 -19.42
N GLY A 229 13.21 -7.87 -20.46
CA GLY A 229 13.39 -8.28 -21.87
C GLY A 229 12.80 -9.65 -22.22
N ASP A 230 11.82 -10.12 -21.45
CA ASP A 230 11.18 -11.42 -21.69
C ASP A 230 10.04 -11.25 -22.69
N GLU A 231 10.18 -11.83 -23.88
CA GLU A 231 9.24 -11.68 -24.98
C GLU A 231 8.16 -12.77 -25.02
N ARG A 232 8.21 -13.74 -24.10
CA ARG A 232 7.24 -14.86 -24.11
C ARG A 232 5.83 -14.33 -23.83
N PRO A 233 4.82 -14.60 -24.68
CA PRO A 233 3.46 -14.07 -24.51
C PRO A 233 2.71 -14.71 -23.33
N GLY A 234 3.21 -15.81 -22.77
CA GLY A 234 2.57 -16.56 -21.70
C GLY A 234 2.63 -15.87 -20.34
N GLN A 235 1.72 -16.25 -19.43
CA GLN A 235 1.64 -15.68 -18.08
C GLN A 235 2.84 -16.05 -17.17
N ASN A 236 3.70 -16.96 -17.60
CA ASN A 236 4.99 -17.26 -16.96
C ASN A 236 6.10 -16.27 -17.36
N ASN A 237 5.78 -15.21 -18.10
CA ASN A 237 6.68 -14.11 -18.40
C ASN A 237 7.25 -13.51 -17.10
N LEU A 238 8.56 -13.24 -17.07
CA LEU A 238 9.26 -12.71 -15.89
C LEU A 238 8.71 -11.34 -15.45
N SER A 239 8.15 -10.55 -16.36
CA SER A 239 7.56 -9.25 -16.07
C SER A 239 6.24 -9.34 -15.29
N ASN A 240 5.64 -10.53 -15.15
CA ASN A 240 4.54 -10.78 -14.21
C ASN A 240 4.99 -10.96 -12.76
N PHE A 241 6.29 -10.87 -12.49
CA PHE A 241 6.84 -11.02 -11.16
C PHE A 241 7.75 -9.84 -10.82
N GLY A 242 7.90 -9.61 -9.52
CA GLY A 242 8.86 -8.70 -8.93
C GLY A 242 9.91 -9.44 -8.10
N PRO A 243 10.62 -8.70 -7.23
CA PRO A 243 10.54 -7.25 -7.10
C PRO A 243 11.01 -6.56 -8.38
N SER A 244 10.31 -5.51 -8.80
CA SER A 244 10.76 -4.60 -9.85
C SER A 244 10.70 -3.18 -9.30
N TYR A 245 11.60 -2.32 -9.75
CA TYR A 245 11.71 -0.95 -9.29
C TYR A 245 11.66 -0.01 -10.51
N GLY A 246 10.88 1.05 -10.42
CA GLY A 246 10.84 2.15 -11.40
C GLY A 246 11.01 3.45 -10.64
N ARG A 247 12.06 4.20 -10.93
CA ARG A 247 12.48 5.39 -10.17
C ARG A 247 12.38 6.63 -11.03
N THR A 248 11.75 7.65 -10.46
CA THR A 248 11.68 9.01 -11.00
C THR A 248 12.25 9.99 -9.98
N ASP A 249 13.08 10.91 -10.45
CA ASP A 249 13.80 11.89 -9.63
C ASP A 249 13.10 13.26 -9.70
N THR A 250 13.47 14.18 -8.80
CA THR A 250 12.66 15.37 -8.49
C THR A 250 12.43 16.28 -9.68
N GLY A 251 13.35 16.33 -10.65
CA GLY A 251 13.19 17.12 -11.87
C GLY A 251 12.32 16.50 -12.95
N CYS A 252 11.86 15.26 -12.75
CA CYS A 252 10.99 14.55 -13.68
C CYS A 252 9.79 13.88 -12.99
N TRP A 253 9.45 14.29 -11.75
CA TRP A 253 8.26 13.79 -11.07
C TRP A 253 7.00 14.13 -11.88
N GLY A 254 6.17 13.13 -12.11
CA GLY A 254 4.95 13.29 -12.92
C GLY A 254 4.27 11.95 -13.17
N GLY A 255 3.00 11.99 -13.55
CA GLY A 255 2.25 10.79 -13.90
C GLY A 255 2.78 10.11 -15.16
N HIS A 256 3.20 10.89 -16.15
CA HIS A 256 3.79 10.39 -17.40
C HIS A 256 5.07 9.58 -17.15
N THR A 257 6.08 10.19 -16.50
CA THR A 257 7.34 9.50 -16.19
C THR A 257 7.11 8.27 -15.30
N ALA A 258 6.20 8.35 -14.32
CA ALA A 258 5.86 7.21 -13.49
C ALA A 258 5.20 6.07 -14.29
N ALA A 259 4.34 6.39 -15.26
CA ALA A 259 3.74 5.42 -16.17
C ALA A 259 4.78 4.78 -17.11
N HIS A 260 5.74 5.58 -17.59
CA HIS A 260 6.87 5.15 -18.40
C HIS A 260 7.73 4.11 -17.67
N GLU A 261 8.21 4.43 -16.46
CA GLU A 261 9.02 3.50 -15.67
C GLU A 261 8.25 2.24 -15.28
N LEU A 262 6.94 2.38 -15.02
CA LEU A 262 6.10 1.22 -14.82
C LEU A 262 6.00 0.37 -16.09
N GLY A 263 5.92 0.98 -17.28
CA GLY A 263 5.91 0.28 -18.57
C GLY A 263 7.10 -0.67 -18.71
N HIS A 264 8.29 -0.20 -18.37
CA HIS A 264 9.50 -1.03 -18.30
C HIS A 264 9.38 -2.18 -17.30
N ASN A 265 8.87 -1.90 -16.09
CA ASN A 265 8.63 -2.95 -15.11
C ASN A 265 7.60 -3.98 -15.61
N LEU A 266 6.65 -3.58 -16.45
CA LEU A 266 5.64 -4.45 -17.03
C LEU A 266 6.14 -5.20 -18.27
N GLY A 267 7.31 -4.84 -18.81
CA GLY A 267 8.01 -5.53 -19.89
C GLY A 267 7.99 -4.83 -21.25
N ALA A 268 7.69 -3.52 -21.30
CA ALA A 268 7.81 -2.71 -22.50
C ALA A 268 9.14 -1.94 -22.54
N VAL A 269 9.68 -1.56 -23.69
CA VAL A 269 9.36 -2.07 -25.03
C VAL A 269 10.38 -3.17 -25.35
N ASN A 270 9.95 -4.30 -25.92
CA ASN A 270 10.89 -5.35 -26.29
C ASN A 270 11.64 -4.99 -27.59
N ASN A 271 12.92 -5.36 -27.67
CA ASN A 271 13.80 -5.03 -28.78
C ASN A 271 13.45 -5.72 -30.12
N SER A 272 12.51 -6.67 -30.11
CA SER A 272 11.93 -7.23 -31.35
C SER A 272 10.62 -6.58 -31.78
N ALA A 273 10.10 -5.58 -31.03
CA ALA A 273 8.88 -4.88 -31.41
C ALA A 273 9.02 -4.17 -32.77
N PRO A 274 7.96 -4.11 -33.59
CA PRO A 274 8.02 -3.60 -34.97
C PRO A 274 8.68 -2.24 -35.12
N ASN A 275 8.41 -1.31 -34.20
CA ASN A 275 8.89 0.07 -34.23
C ASN A 275 9.80 0.40 -33.02
N THR A 276 10.51 -0.59 -32.49
CA THR A 276 11.46 -0.42 -31.38
C THR A 276 12.68 0.44 -31.73
N SER A 277 13.17 1.20 -30.74
CA SER A 277 14.47 1.87 -30.82
C SER A 277 15.67 0.92 -30.67
N ARG A 278 15.41 -0.32 -30.21
CA ARG A 278 16.36 -1.31 -29.72
C ARG A 278 17.12 -0.93 -28.43
N GLY A 279 16.68 0.13 -27.76
CA GLY A 279 17.13 0.57 -26.42
C GLY A 279 16.09 0.28 -25.32
N ALA A 280 15.11 -0.59 -25.59
CA ALA A 280 13.91 -0.81 -24.80
C ALA A 280 12.82 0.28 -24.88
N HIS A 281 12.93 1.16 -25.88
CA HIS A 281 11.91 2.16 -26.25
C HIS A 281 11.33 1.89 -27.64
N CYS A 282 10.37 2.71 -28.07
CA CYS A 282 9.78 2.71 -29.41
C CYS A 282 10.08 4.02 -30.16
N THR A 283 9.66 4.12 -31.42
CA THR A 283 9.98 5.25 -32.31
C THR A 283 8.75 5.99 -32.83
N ASP A 284 7.56 5.58 -32.43
CA ASP A 284 6.29 6.16 -32.87
C ASP A 284 5.90 7.35 -31.97
N GLU A 285 6.28 8.55 -32.39
CA GLU A 285 5.93 9.81 -31.74
C GLU A 285 4.45 10.16 -32.02
N TRP A 286 3.64 10.61 -31.07
CA TRP A 286 3.84 10.92 -29.65
C TRP A 286 3.28 9.80 -28.75
N ASP A 287 4.14 9.09 -28.04
CA ASP A 287 3.77 7.90 -27.24
C ASP A 287 4.63 7.81 -25.98
N VAL A 288 4.04 7.35 -24.87
CA VAL A 288 4.69 7.30 -23.55
C VAL A 288 6.06 6.63 -23.59
N MET A 289 6.23 5.55 -24.35
CA MET A 289 7.48 4.76 -24.34
C MET A 289 8.41 5.10 -25.51
N CYS A 290 8.08 6.09 -26.35
CA CYS A 290 8.81 6.32 -27.59
C CYS A 290 9.70 7.56 -27.51
N TYR A 291 11.01 7.34 -27.68
CA TYR A 291 11.97 8.40 -28.00
C TYR A 291 13.23 7.79 -28.61
N SER A 292 14.04 8.63 -29.26
CA SER A 292 15.29 8.21 -29.90
C SER A 292 16.40 8.17 -28.87
N ASP A 293 17.01 7.00 -28.69
CA ASP A 293 17.92 6.75 -27.57
C ASP A 293 19.16 5.91 -27.94
N THR A 294 20.02 5.72 -26.95
CA THR A 294 21.29 5.01 -27.11
C THR A 294 21.07 3.50 -27.25
N PRO A 295 21.87 2.78 -28.06
CA PRO A 295 23.01 3.27 -28.83
C PRO A 295 22.69 3.64 -30.28
N TYR A 296 21.44 3.45 -30.73
CA TYR A 296 21.12 3.45 -32.15
C TYR A 296 20.60 4.78 -32.69
N TYR A 297 20.08 5.65 -31.82
CA TYR A 297 19.50 6.95 -32.14
C TYR A 297 18.65 6.93 -33.43
N PRO A 298 17.64 6.04 -33.50
CA PRO A 298 16.81 5.89 -34.68
C PRO A 298 16.00 7.16 -34.97
N GLN A 299 15.62 7.36 -36.22
CA GLN A 299 14.73 8.45 -36.58
C GLN A 299 13.33 8.20 -36.02
N MET A 300 12.79 9.20 -35.29
CA MET A 300 11.40 9.18 -34.80
C MET A 300 10.40 9.26 -35.95
N ARG A 301 9.27 8.59 -35.78
CA ARG A 301 8.16 8.48 -36.73
C ARG A 301 6.95 9.22 -36.17
N ASN A 302 6.50 10.28 -36.83
CA ASN A 302 5.32 11.04 -36.41
C ASN A 302 4.02 10.38 -36.89
N VAL A 303 3.71 9.20 -36.34
CA VAL A 303 2.52 8.42 -36.72
C VAL A 303 1.34 8.63 -35.79
N CYS A 304 1.57 9.02 -34.53
CA CYS A 304 0.48 9.38 -33.64
C CYS A 304 -0.02 10.77 -34.03
N THR A 305 -1.24 10.82 -34.56
CA THR A 305 -1.81 12.02 -35.20
C THR A 305 -2.16 13.15 -34.23
N ASN A 306 -2.08 12.92 -32.92
CA ASN A 306 -2.42 13.88 -31.87
C ASN A 306 -1.32 13.94 -30.80
N LYS A 307 -0.89 15.16 -30.42
CA LYS A 307 0.04 15.35 -29.29
C LYS A 307 -0.52 14.88 -27.95
N ALA A 308 -1.84 14.79 -27.80
CA ALA A 308 -2.43 14.18 -26.60
C ALA A 308 -2.05 12.69 -26.44
N SER A 309 -1.58 12.04 -27.51
CA SER A 309 -1.05 10.68 -27.49
C SER A 309 0.25 10.55 -26.67
N GLU A 310 0.94 11.65 -26.30
CA GLU A 310 2.03 11.62 -25.30
C GLU A 310 1.59 10.97 -23.96
N ASN A 311 0.29 10.89 -23.68
CA ASN A 311 -0.27 10.23 -22.50
C ASN A 311 -1.10 8.97 -22.85
N ILE A 312 -0.74 8.30 -23.95
CA ILE A 312 -1.31 7.03 -24.41
C ILE A 312 -0.17 6.02 -24.61
N LEU A 313 -0.49 4.75 -24.34
CA LEU A 313 0.38 3.60 -24.54
C LEU A 313 0.09 2.98 -25.89
N ASP A 314 1.15 2.86 -26.68
CA ASP A 314 1.21 2.24 -27.99
C ASP A 314 0.14 2.81 -28.92
N CYS A 315 0.29 4.06 -29.35
CA CYS A 315 -0.73 4.80 -30.09
C CYS A 315 -1.19 4.10 -31.39
N ASN A 316 -0.33 3.27 -31.99
CA ASN A 316 -0.60 2.48 -33.20
C ASN A 316 -0.98 1.02 -32.88
N HIS A 317 -0.88 0.65 -31.60
CA HIS A 317 -1.30 -0.61 -30.99
C HIS A 317 -0.62 -1.85 -31.58
N ASP A 318 0.66 -1.75 -31.94
CA ASP A 318 1.41 -2.82 -32.61
C ASP A 318 2.77 -3.15 -31.97
N ASP A 319 3.23 -2.39 -30.98
CA ASP A 319 4.56 -2.53 -30.38
C ASP A 319 4.60 -3.22 -29.03
N TYR A 320 3.77 -2.80 -28.08
CA TYR A 320 3.84 -3.28 -26.70
C TYR A 320 2.52 -3.31 -25.92
N PHE A 321 1.44 -2.67 -26.40
CA PHE A 321 0.17 -2.57 -25.70
C PHE A 321 -1.04 -2.65 -26.64
N HIS A 322 -1.87 -3.68 -26.47
CA HIS A 322 -3.19 -3.75 -27.11
C HIS A 322 -4.11 -4.67 -26.30
N THR A 323 -5.35 -4.29 -25.99
CA THR A 323 -6.22 -5.12 -25.12
C THR A 323 -6.87 -6.31 -25.82
N SER A 324 -7.09 -6.22 -27.14
CA SER A 324 -7.59 -7.31 -27.99
C SER A 324 -6.82 -7.43 -29.32
N PRO A 325 -5.53 -7.85 -29.30
CA PRO A 325 -4.70 -7.86 -30.50
C PRO A 325 -5.23 -8.84 -31.57
N LYS A 326 -5.11 -8.46 -32.84
CA LYS A 326 -5.52 -9.31 -33.97
C LYS A 326 -4.71 -10.62 -33.97
N PRO A 327 -5.33 -11.80 -34.18
CA PRO A 327 -4.60 -13.05 -34.30
C PRO A 327 -3.48 -12.97 -35.34
N GLY A 328 -2.27 -13.39 -34.95
CA GLY A 328 -1.08 -13.35 -35.79
C GLY A 328 -0.35 -12.00 -35.86
N SER A 329 -0.83 -10.96 -35.16
CA SER A 329 -0.03 -9.74 -34.96
C SER A 329 1.13 -9.97 -34.00
N TYR A 330 2.09 -9.05 -33.97
CA TYR A 330 3.21 -9.10 -33.03
C TYR A 330 2.74 -9.28 -31.59
N LEU A 331 1.77 -8.47 -31.14
CA LEU A 331 1.19 -8.52 -29.80
C LEU A 331 0.31 -9.75 -29.51
N ALA A 332 -0.03 -10.55 -30.52
CA ALA A 332 -0.68 -11.85 -30.33
C ALA A 332 0.33 -12.99 -30.11
N THR A 333 1.60 -12.80 -30.49
CA THR A 333 2.65 -13.84 -30.43
C THR A 333 3.83 -13.50 -29.52
N HIS A 334 3.96 -12.24 -29.10
CA HIS A 334 5.01 -11.75 -28.19
C HIS A 334 4.37 -11.13 -26.94
N TRP A 335 5.21 -10.80 -25.95
CA TRP A 335 4.76 -10.18 -24.72
C TRP A 335 4.06 -8.85 -24.98
N ASN A 336 2.82 -8.79 -24.53
CA ASN A 336 1.95 -7.62 -24.56
C ASN A 336 1.71 -7.17 -23.12
N ILE A 337 2.11 -5.95 -22.77
CA ILE A 337 2.02 -5.52 -21.37
C ILE A 337 0.57 -5.38 -20.90
N ALA A 338 -0.39 -5.27 -21.82
CA ALA A 338 -1.82 -5.34 -21.47
C ALA A 338 -2.18 -6.69 -20.82
N ASP A 339 -1.40 -7.75 -21.01
CA ASP A 339 -1.62 -9.04 -20.35
C ASP A 339 -0.92 -9.18 -18.99
N ASN A 340 -0.24 -8.14 -18.53
CA ASN A 340 0.47 -8.14 -17.27
C ASN A 340 -0.48 -8.23 -16.05
N GLN A 341 -0.13 -9.07 -15.08
CA GLN A 341 -0.93 -9.35 -13.89
C GLN A 341 -1.04 -8.18 -12.91
N PHE A 342 -0.22 -7.15 -13.07
CA PHE A 342 -0.31 -5.91 -12.31
C PHE A 342 -1.35 -4.93 -12.88
N LEU A 343 -2.02 -5.29 -13.99
CA LEU A 343 -3.12 -4.53 -14.56
C LEU A 343 -4.47 -5.25 -14.36
N MET A 344 -5.54 -4.48 -14.16
CA MET A 344 -6.92 -4.98 -14.06
C MET A 344 -7.51 -5.21 -15.44
N LYS A 345 -8.09 -6.38 -15.74
CA LYS A 345 -8.71 -6.66 -17.06
C LYS A 345 -10.22 -6.40 -17.11
N SER A 346 -10.82 -6.05 -15.98
CA SER A 346 -12.22 -5.66 -15.80
C SER A 346 -12.25 -4.47 -14.84
N GLY A 347 -13.35 -3.71 -14.81
CA GLY A 347 -13.54 -2.64 -13.81
C GLY A 347 -13.60 -3.22 -12.40
N GLY A 348 -12.44 -3.44 -11.78
CA GLY A 348 -12.25 -3.97 -10.43
C GLY A 348 -13.05 -5.24 -10.12
N GLY A 349 -12.63 -6.39 -10.66
CA GLY A 349 -13.24 -7.68 -10.29
C GLY A 349 -12.83 -8.80 -11.23
N GLY A 350 -11.68 -9.40 -10.98
CA GLY A 350 -11.17 -10.52 -11.77
C GLY A 350 -9.70 -10.76 -11.52
N GLY A 351 -9.40 -11.58 -10.52
CA GLY A 351 -8.06 -12.17 -10.35
C GLY A 351 -7.87 -13.30 -11.35
N THR A 352 -6.72 -13.32 -12.02
CA THR A 352 -6.25 -14.46 -12.83
C THR A 352 -4.95 -14.97 -12.21
N ASP A 353 -4.93 -16.26 -11.87
CA ASP A 353 -3.81 -17.02 -11.27
C ASP A 353 -3.00 -17.73 -12.39
N PRO A 354 -1.66 -17.94 -12.29
CA PRO A 354 -0.80 -18.34 -13.42
C PRO A 354 -0.41 -19.83 -13.52
N GLY A 355 -0.55 -20.38 -14.75
CA GLY A 355 0.40 -21.29 -15.47
C GLY A 355 0.33 -22.83 -15.26
N PRO A 356 0.95 -23.69 -16.14
CA PRO A 356 1.45 -23.56 -17.54
C PRO A 356 0.88 -24.62 -18.56
N GLY A 357 1.12 -24.45 -19.88
CA GLY A 357 0.50 -25.15 -21.06
C GLY A 357 0.99 -26.59 -21.42
N PRO A 358 0.82 -27.15 -22.66
CA PRO A 358 0.58 -26.53 -24.00
C PRO A 358 -0.60 -27.09 -24.87
N ASN A 359 -0.76 -26.47 -26.06
CA ASN A 359 -1.81 -26.42 -27.13
C ASN A 359 -2.09 -27.75 -27.96
N PRO A 360 -3.00 -27.81 -28.99
CA PRO A 360 -4.46 -27.55 -29.08
C PRO A 360 -5.34 -28.68 -29.75
N SER A 361 -6.68 -28.55 -29.59
CA SER A 361 -7.80 -28.94 -30.52
C SER A 361 -8.42 -30.36 -30.41
N PRO A 362 -9.72 -30.58 -30.78
CA PRO A 362 -10.91 -29.73 -30.73
C PRO A 362 -11.97 -30.23 -29.71
N LYS A 363 -12.92 -29.34 -29.39
CA LYS A 363 -14.03 -29.50 -28.44
C LYS A 363 -14.88 -30.78 -28.64
N PRO A 364 -15.20 -31.50 -27.55
CA PRO A 364 -16.48 -32.18 -27.43
C PRO A 364 -17.33 -31.62 -26.26
N THR A 365 -18.63 -31.62 -26.51
CA THR A 365 -19.77 -31.22 -25.68
C THR A 365 -19.68 -31.67 -24.21
N PRO A 366 -20.02 -30.82 -23.22
CA PRO A 366 -19.89 -31.19 -21.81
C PRO A 366 -20.88 -32.31 -21.43
N THR A 367 -20.35 -33.45 -21.03
CA THR A 367 -21.05 -34.47 -20.24
C THR A 367 -20.71 -34.22 -18.77
N PRO A 368 -21.66 -34.23 -17.83
CA PRO A 368 -21.39 -33.93 -16.43
C PRO A 368 -20.45 -34.99 -15.84
N SER A 369 -19.31 -34.56 -15.29
CA SER A 369 -18.41 -35.42 -14.52
C SER A 369 -18.53 -35.13 -13.01
N PRO A 370 -18.26 -36.15 -12.17
CA PRO A 370 -18.89 -36.35 -10.88
C PRO A 370 -18.23 -35.57 -9.73
N THR A 371 -19.02 -35.47 -8.66
CA THR A 371 -18.77 -34.90 -7.34
C THR A 371 -17.38 -35.25 -6.76
N VAL A 372 -16.47 -34.27 -6.70
CA VAL A 372 -15.30 -34.32 -5.82
C VAL A 372 -15.65 -33.67 -4.49
N LYS A 373 -15.48 -34.43 -3.41
CA LYS A 373 -15.60 -33.97 -2.01
C LYS A 373 -14.51 -32.91 -1.75
N PRO A 374 -14.80 -31.75 -1.12
CA PRO A 374 -13.82 -30.67 -0.98
C PRO A 374 -12.56 -31.10 -0.23
N GLY A 375 -11.40 -30.73 -0.78
CA GLY A 375 -10.15 -30.66 -0.03
C GLY A 375 -10.24 -29.59 1.05
N ALA A 376 -9.55 -29.81 2.17
CA ALA A 376 -9.56 -28.98 3.37
C ALA A 376 -9.40 -27.47 3.05
N GLY A 377 -10.00 -26.62 3.90
CA GLY A 377 -9.88 -25.15 3.78
C GLY A 377 -8.43 -24.64 3.74
N PRO A 378 -8.21 -23.38 3.33
CA PRO A 378 -6.88 -22.85 3.03
C PRO A 378 -5.99 -22.80 4.27
N ASN A 379 -4.68 -22.90 4.05
CA ASN A 379 -3.69 -22.67 5.11
C ASN A 379 -3.69 -21.19 5.52
N VAL A 380 -3.74 -20.94 6.82
CA VAL A 380 -3.72 -19.59 7.37
C VAL A 380 -2.28 -19.17 7.68
N THR A 381 -1.88 -18.01 7.20
CA THR A 381 -0.67 -17.28 7.59
C THR A 381 -1.01 -16.31 8.71
N VAL A 382 -0.17 -16.27 9.73
CA VAL A 382 -0.27 -15.34 10.87
C VAL A 382 0.86 -14.31 10.76
N GLY A 383 0.54 -13.04 10.95
CA GLY A 383 1.49 -11.94 10.86
C GLY A 383 1.09 -10.75 11.73
N GLN A 384 1.99 -9.78 11.89
CA GLN A 384 1.77 -8.62 12.77
C GLN A 384 1.26 -9.01 14.16
N ILE A 385 1.83 -10.08 14.73
CA ILE A 385 1.47 -10.56 16.05
C ILE A 385 1.92 -9.52 17.08
N ARG A 386 0.94 -9.01 17.84
CA ARG A 386 1.12 -8.08 18.96
C ARG A 386 0.65 -8.74 20.26
N ALA A 387 0.70 -8.00 21.35
CA ALA A 387 0.25 -8.47 22.66
C ALA A 387 -1.28 -8.71 22.66
N ASP A 388 -2.02 -7.86 21.93
CA ASP A 388 -3.47 -7.79 21.95
C ASP A 388 -4.15 -8.09 20.60
N SER A 389 -3.36 -8.36 19.55
CA SER A 389 -3.89 -8.49 18.20
C SER A 389 -2.99 -9.32 17.29
N VAL A 390 -3.58 -9.85 16.22
CA VAL A 390 -2.88 -10.54 15.13
C VAL A 390 -3.55 -10.18 13.81
N VAL A 391 -2.79 -10.19 12.72
CA VAL A 391 -3.35 -10.23 11.37
C VAL A 391 -3.25 -11.65 10.86
N VAL A 392 -4.38 -12.21 10.49
CA VAL A 392 -4.46 -13.51 9.81
C VAL A 392 -4.75 -13.28 8.34
N SER A 393 -4.12 -14.05 7.49
CA SER A 393 -4.39 -14.04 6.05
C SER A 393 -4.33 -15.44 5.47
N TRP A 394 -4.99 -15.67 4.34
CA TRP A 394 -4.98 -16.96 3.65
C TRP A 394 -5.02 -16.76 2.13
N PRO A 395 -4.59 -17.75 1.34
CA PRO A 395 -4.76 -17.70 -0.11
C PRO A 395 -6.23 -17.60 -0.49
N GLN A 396 -6.55 -16.83 -1.54
CA GLN A 396 -7.88 -16.84 -2.11
C GLN A 396 -8.20 -18.23 -2.68
N VAL A 397 -9.36 -18.78 -2.36
CA VAL A 397 -9.85 -20.06 -2.90
C VAL A 397 -10.81 -19.78 -4.06
N PRO A 398 -10.63 -20.40 -5.23
CA PRO A 398 -11.54 -20.26 -6.36
C PRO A 398 -12.99 -20.61 -6.00
N ASN A 399 -13.94 -19.83 -6.49
CA ASN A 399 -15.39 -19.94 -6.20
C ASN A 399 -15.79 -19.71 -4.74
N ALA A 400 -14.89 -19.25 -3.86
CA ALA A 400 -15.24 -18.84 -2.51
C ALA A 400 -16.19 -17.63 -2.54
N ALA A 401 -17.41 -17.81 -2.04
CA ALA A 401 -18.33 -16.73 -1.74
C ALA A 401 -18.02 -16.10 -0.38
N TRP A 402 -17.61 -16.93 0.59
CA TRP A 402 -17.29 -16.50 1.95
C TRP A 402 -16.19 -17.37 2.58
N TYR A 403 -15.45 -16.80 3.52
CA TYR A 403 -14.53 -17.49 4.40
C TYR A 403 -15.07 -17.46 5.82
N GLN A 404 -15.16 -18.65 6.40
CA GLN A 404 -15.45 -18.84 7.81
C GLN A 404 -14.12 -18.80 8.56
N VAL A 405 -13.92 -17.84 9.46
CA VAL A 405 -12.71 -17.78 10.30
C VAL A 405 -12.97 -18.44 11.63
N MET A 406 -12.22 -19.51 11.92
CA MET A 406 -12.30 -20.29 13.14
C MET A 406 -11.19 -19.86 14.07
N PHE A 407 -11.55 -19.57 15.31
CA PHE A 407 -10.63 -19.14 16.35
C PHE A 407 -10.78 -20.07 17.56
N ASN A 408 -9.69 -20.71 17.98
CA ASN A 408 -9.69 -21.74 19.01
C ASN A 408 -10.71 -22.87 18.73
N GLY A 409 -10.80 -23.28 17.47
CA GLY A 409 -11.74 -24.31 17.00
C GLY A 409 -13.22 -23.88 16.95
N LYS A 410 -13.54 -22.62 17.24
CA LYS A 410 -14.92 -22.09 17.22
C LYS A 410 -15.11 -21.09 16.11
N HIS A 411 -16.35 -20.94 15.63
CA HIS A 411 -16.70 -19.86 14.70
C HIS A 411 -16.42 -18.48 15.31
N LEU A 412 -15.61 -17.66 14.63
CA LEU A 412 -15.39 -16.26 14.98
C LEU A 412 -16.25 -15.35 14.11
N THR A 413 -16.07 -15.40 12.79
CA THR A 413 -16.79 -14.53 11.85
C THR A 413 -16.77 -15.07 10.42
N TRP A 414 -17.67 -14.55 9.58
CA TRP A 414 -17.63 -14.69 8.12
C TRP A 414 -17.00 -13.43 7.51
N VAL A 415 -16.08 -13.62 6.57
CA VAL A 415 -15.48 -12.53 5.79
C VAL A 415 -15.43 -12.90 4.31
N GLN A 416 -15.48 -11.90 3.42
CA GLN A 416 -15.27 -12.11 1.99
C GLN A 416 -13.82 -11.89 1.59
N GLY A 417 -13.10 -11.03 2.34
CA GLY A 417 -11.68 -10.81 2.17
C GLY A 417 -10.83 -11.96 2.70
N THR A 418 -9.56 -11.98 2.30
CA THR A 418 -8.57 -12.99 2.67
C THR A 418 -7.62 -12.54 3.78
N VAL A 419 -7.92 -11.41 4.40
CA VAL A 419 -7.16 -10.83 5.51
C VAL A 419 -8.13 -10.35 6.58
N LEU A 420 -7.79 -10.61 7.84
CA LEU A 420 -8.58 -10.19 8.99
C LEU A 420 -7.66 -9.90 10.16
N ARG A 421 -7.88 -8.76 10.81
CA ARG A 421 -7.26 -8.47 12.11
C ARG A 421 -8.15 -9.04 13.20
N ILE A 422 -7.56 -9.83 14.08
CA ILE A 422 -8.22 -10.30 15.29
C ILE A 422 -7.60 -9.52 16.45
N TYR A 423 -8.42 -8.83 17.26
CA TYR A 423 -7.97 -8.00 18.38
C TYR A 423 -8.62 -8.43 19.70
N ASN A 424 -8.26 -7.77 20.82
CA ASN A 424 -8.62 -8.16 22.19
C ASN A 424 -8.08 -9.55 22.60
N LEU A 425 -6.90 -9.90 22.11
CA LEU A 425 -6.18 -11.09 22.53
C LEU A 425 -5.53 -10.89 23.90
N GLN A 426 -5.45 -11.95 24.68
CA GLN A 426 -4.60 -11.98 25.88
C GLN A 426 -3.13 -12.07 25.45
N PRO A 427 -2.23 -11.27 26.06
CA PRO A 427 -0.80 -11.37 25.78
C PRO A 427 -0.16 -12.67 26.24
N GLY A 428 0.98 -13.00 25.65
CA GLY A 428 1.74 -14.21 25.96
C GLY A 428 0.91 -15.50 25.87
N THR A 429 -0.17 -15.50 25.09
CA THR A 429 -1.17 -16.57 25.05
C THR A 429 -1.14 -17.21 23.68
N SER A 430 -1.23 -18.55 23.65
CA SER A 430 -1.25 -19.32 22.42
C SER A 430 -2.69 -19.49 21.95
N TYR A 431 -2.93 -19.21 20.67
CA TYR A 431 -4.21 -19.34 19.99
C TYR A 431 -4.04 -20.21 18.74
N ASN A 432 -5.16 -20.71 18.21
CA ASN A 432 -5.19 -21.31 16.90
C ASN A 432 -6.25 -20.64 16.01
N VAL A 433 -5.95 -20.57 14.71
CA VAL A 433 -6.86 -20.06 13.69
C VAL A 433 -6.94 -21.05 12.53
N ALA A 434 -8.13 -21.30 12.01
CA ALA A 434 -8.37 -22.07 10.80
C ALA A 434 -9.40 -21.35 9.93
N VAL A 435 -9.46 -21.68 8.65
CA VAL A 435 -10.44 -21.09 7.73
C VAL A 435 -11.17 -22.16 6.96
N SER A 436 -12.50 -22.07 6.90
CA SER A 436 -13.36 -22.85 6.00
C SER A 436 -13.82 -21.97 4.84
N VAL A 437 -14.01 -22.54 3.67
CA VAL A 437 -14.50 -21.84 2.46
C VAL A 437 -15.94 -22.23 2.22
N ARG A 438 -16.79 -21.24 2.01
CA ARG A 438 -18.13 -21.45 1.45
C ARG A 438 -18.11 -21.04 -0.01
N ASP A 439 -18.50 -21.96 -0.90
CA ASP A 439 -18.61 -21.65 -2.32
C ASP A 439 -19.91 -20.91 -2.68
N THR A 440 -20.02 -20.43 -3.92
CA THR A 440 -21.22 -19.76 -4.46
C THR A 440 -22.46 -20.65 -4.52
N ALA A 441 -22.30 -21.97 -4.43
CA ALA A 441 -23.39 -22.93 -4.32
C ALA A 441 -23.79 -23.22 -2.86
N GLY A 442 -23.18 -22.53 -1.88
CA GLY A 442 -23.46 -22.67 -0.46
C GLY A 442 -22.80 -23.87 0.21
N ARG A 443 -21.83 -24.54 -0.44
CA ARG A 443 -21.13 -25.70 0.09
C ARG A 443 -19.89 -25.27 0.87
N ASP A 444 -19.71 -25.82 2.06
CA ASP A 444 -18.55 -25.57 2.91
C ASP A 444 -17.44 -26.61 2.69
N SER A 445 -16.19 -26.17 2.62
CA SER A 445 -15.01 -27.05 2.54
C SER A 445 -14.71 -27.78 3.85
N GLY A 446 -15.24 -27.27 4.98
CA GLY A 446 -14.73 -27.56 6.31
C GLY A 446 -13.44 -26.77 6.61
N PRO A 447 -13.07 -26.63 7.91
CA PRO A 447 -11.90 -25.86 8.30
C PRO A 447 -10.61 -26.50 7.77
N GLY A 448 -9.71 -25.65 7.28
CA GLY A 448 -8.35 -26.01 6.92
C GLY A 448 -7.49 -26.41 8.10
N LYS A 449 -6.19 -26.59 7.84
CA LYS A 449 -5.21 -26.83 8.91
C LYS A 449 -5.19 -25.64 9.87
N ALA A 450 -5.37 -25.91 11.16
CA ALA A 450 -5.25 -24.88 12.19
C ALA A 450 -3.79 -24.41 12.31
N THR A 451 -3.58 -23.11 12.19
CA THR A 451 -2.31 -22.45 12.43
C THR A 451 -2.29 -21.92 13.86
N ALA A 452 -1.32 -22.40 14.64
CA ALA A 452 -1.09 -21.89 15.99
C ALA A 452 -0.21 -20.64 15.95
N PHE A 453 -0.50 -19.68 16.81
CA PHE A 453 0.36 -18.52 17.05
C PHE A 453 0.35 -18.18 18.54
N ARG A 454 1.36 -17.45 18.99
CA ARG A 454 1.44 -16.96 20.37
C ARG A 454 1.59 -15.44 20.34
N THR A 455 0.69 -14.73 21.01
CA THR A 455 0.81 -13.27 21.16
C THR A 455 2.13 -12.92 21.83
N THR A 456 2.67 -11.74 21.51
CA THR A 456 3.85 -11.25 22.22
C THR A 456 3.53 -11.09 23.71
N GLY A 457 4.54 -11.01 24.56
CA GLY A 457 4.35 -10.73 25.99
C GLY A 457 3.49 -9.49 26.21
N ALA A 458 2.90 -9.38 27.41
CA ALA A 458 2.12 -8.20 27.78
C ALA A 458 2.92 -6.93 27.50
N GLY A 459 2.21 -5.89 27.05
CA GLY A 459 2.75 -4.56 27.22
C GLY A 459 3.01 -4.32 28.71
N ASP A 460 3.95 -3.45 29.03
CA ASP A 460 4.20 -3.08 30.42
C ASP A 460 2.95 -2.36 30.93
N THR A 461 2.18 -3.00 31.80
CA THR A 461 1.01 -2.38 32.46
C THR A 461 1.43 -1.37 33.53
N THR A 462 2.73 -1.34 33.82
CA THR A 462 3.42 -0.38 34.69
C THR A 462 4.64 0.12 33.94
N THR A 463 4.65 1.41 33.60
CA THR A 463 5.77 2.01 32.88
C THR A 463 6.91 2.32 33.84
N THR A 464 8.12 1.90 33.48
CA THR A 464 9.35 2.27 34.21
C THR A 464 9.86 3.63 33.72
N PRO A 465 10.23 4.56 34.62
CA PRO A 465 10.86 5.83 34.24
C PRO A 465 12.09 5.62 33.35
N ASN A 466 12.37 6.58 32.45
CA ASN A 466 13.49 6.55 31.50
C ASN A 466 13.52 5.35 30.53
N THR A 467 12.46 4.54 30.49
CA THR A 467 12.31 3.47 29.51
C THR A 467 11.47 3.98 28.34
N ARG A 468 11.87 3.62 27.12
CA ARG A 468 11.17 4.01 25.88
C ARG A 468 10.07 3.02 25.57
N TYR A 469 8.92 3.51 25.14
CA TYR A 469 7.76 2.70 24.81
C TYR A 469 7.10 3.15 23.51
N GLN A 470 6.40 2.25 22.84
CA GLN A 470 5.43 2.59 21.79
C GLN A 470 4.01 2.37 22.31
N LEU A 471 3.08 3.19 21.85
CA LEU A 471 1.65 3.04 22.08
C LEU A 471 1.00 2.51 20.80
N GLY A 472 0.63 1.23 20.79
CA GLY A 472 -0.03 0.59 19.63
C GLY A 472 -1.51 0.36 19.89
N ASN A 473 -2.39 0.65 18.93
CA ASN A 473 -3.80 0.35 19.02
C ASN A 473 -4.12 -0.97 18.30
N GLY A 474 -4.73 -1.91 19.02
CA GLY A 474 -5.03 -3.26 18.53
C GLY A 474 -6.12 -3.32 17.45
N THR A 475 -7.09 -2.39 17.44
CA THR A 475 -8.17 -2.40 16.43
C THR A 475 -7.76 -1.77 15.11
N SER A 476 -6.98 -0.68 15.13
CA SER A 476 -6.54 0.02 13.91
C SER A 476 -5.21 -0.52 13.38
N GLY A 477 -4.39 -1.12 14.25
CA GLY A 477 -3.02 -1.50 13.93
C GLY A 477 -2.04 -0.31 13.91
N LEU A 478 -2.50 0.90 14.25
CA LEU A 478 -1.67 2.11 14.24
C LEU A 478 -0.94 2.30 15.56
N ASN A 479 0.19 3.00 15.53
CA ASN A 479 0.91 3.50 16.68
C ASN A 479 0.65 5.00 16.84
N ALA A 480 0.62 5.48 18.08
CA ALA A 480 0.61 6.91 18.37
C ALA A 480 1.94 7.53 17.93
N GLU A 481 1.85 8.64 17.21
CA GLU A 481 2.95 9.30 16.53
C GLU A 481 2.79 10.83 16.62
N LEU A 482 3.89 11.57 16.88
CA LEU A 482 3.89 13.00 16.63
C LEU A 482 3.92 13.25 15.13
N TRP A 483 2.90 13.96 14.63
CA TRP A 483 2.73 14.17 13.20
C TRP A 483 3.99 14.73 12.53
N GLY A 484 4.50 13.99 11.54
CA GLY A 484 5.70 14.35 10.78
C GLY A 484 6.96 14.51 11.62
N GLY A 485 7.01 13.95 12.83
CA GLY A 485 8.13 14.10 13.75
C GLY A 485 8.40 15.54 14.21
N ARG A 486 7.42 16.45 14.04
CA ARG A 486 7.62 17.88 14.33
C ARG A 486 7.92 18.12 15.81
N SER A 487 8.79 19.09 16.08
CA SER A 487 9.19 19.50 17.43
C SER A 487 8.50 20.80 17.90
N ALA A 488 7.66 21.42 17.06
CA ALA A 488 6.95 22.66 17.39
C ALA A 488 5.88 22.44 18.47
N ASP A 489 5.64 23.47 19.28
CA ASP A 489 4.50 23.50 20.21
C ASP A 489 3.19 23.40 19.43
N GLY A 490 2.24 22.64 19.96
CA GLY A 490 0.96 22.40 19.28
C GLY A 490 1.01 21.35 18.18
N ALA A 491 2.17 20.73 17.89
CA ALA A 491 2.20 19.60 16.94
C ALA A 491 1.30 18.47 17.45
N VAL A 492 0.37 18.03 16.60
CA VAL A 492 -0.68 17.10 16.98
C VAL A 492 -0.21 15.65 16.98
N LEU A 493 -0.93 14.84 17.75
CA LEU A 493 -0.75 13.40 17.80
C LEU A 493 -1.65 12.71 16.77
N VAL A 494 -1.08 11.76 16.04
CA VAL A 494 -1.77 10.98 15.00
C VAL A 494 -1.53 9.48 15.18
N GLY A 495 -2.41 8.67 14.60
CA GLY A 495 -2.24 7.25 14.39
C GLY A 495 -1.53 7.01 13.05
N SER A 496 -0.39 6.35 13.10
CA SER A 496 0.43 6.01 11.93
C SER A 496 0.93 4.57 11.99
N ARG A 497 1.47 4.04 10.90
CA ARG A 497 2.00 2.67 10.88
C ARG A 497 3.23 2.58 11.78
N GLY A 498 3.26 1.61 12.69
CA GLY A 498 4.42 1.39 13.56
C GLY A 498 5.70 1.08 12.78
N THR A 499 6.69 1.98 12.84
CA THR A 499 8.02 1.87 12.20
C THR A 499 9.16 1.81 13.22
N GLY A 500 8.91 2.18 14.48
CA GLY A 500 9.95 2.18 15.52
C GLY A 500 10.74 3.48 15.61
N VAL A 501 10.43 4.49 14.79
CA VAL A 501 11.09 5.81 14.78
C VAL A 501 10.85 6.58 16.08
N ALA A 502 11.77 7.49 16.43
CA ALA A 502 11.75 8.22 17.71
C ALA A 502 10.45 9.00 17.98
N HIS A 503 9.80 9.52 16.94
CA HIS A 503 8.53 10.25 17.07
C HIS A 503 7.30 9.35 17.26
N GLN A 504 7.49 8.03 17.33
CA GLN A 504 6.52 7.04 17.81
C GLN A 504 6.87 6.46 19.18
N GLN A 505 7.92 6.99 19.82
CA GLN A 505 8.42 6.51 21.10
C GLN A 505 8.14 7.53 22.20
N TRP A 506 7.81 7.00 23.38
CA TRP A 506 7.31 7.76 24.52
C TRP A 506 8.03 7.35 25.80
N TYR A 507 8.36 8.33 26.63
CA TYR A 507 8.64 8.14 28.04
C TYR A 507 7.36 8.40 28.84
N PHE A 508 7.20 7.66 29.93
CA PHE A 508 6.13 7.90 30.90
C PHE A 508 6.77 8.33 32.21
N ASP A 509 6.81 9.65 32.42
CA ASP A 509 7.39 10.25 33.61
C ASP A 509 6.34 10.30 34.72
N ASP A 510 6.74 10.22 35.99
CA ASP A 510 5.81 10.33 37.11
C ASP A 510 5.19 11.74 37.18
N ALA A 511 3.87 11.79 37.37
CA ALA A 511 3.09 13.02 37.58
C ALA A 511 2.38 13.03 38.95
N GLY A 512 2.62 12.03 39.81
CA GLY A 512 2.04 11.92 41.15
C GLY A 512 0.62 11.36 41.16
N GLY A 513 0.21 10.80 42.29
CA GLY A 513 -1.17 10.29 42.48
C GLY A 513 -1.56 9.13 41.55
N GLY A 514 -0.57 8.39 41.03
CA GLY A 514 -0.78 7.31 40.05
C GLY A 514 -0.96 7.78 38.61
N LEU A 515 -0.69 9.06 38.32
CA LEU A 515 -0.73 9.65 36.98
C LEU A 515 0.68 9.71 36.37
N VAL A 516 0.73 9.82 35.05
CA VAL A 516 1.98 9.93 34.28
C VAL A 516 1.95 11.11 33.31
N ARG A 517 3.11 11.66 32.99
CA ARG A 517 3.34 12.57 31.86
C ARG A 517 3.89 11.76 30.69
N ILE A 518 3.25 11.87 29.54
CA ILE A 518 3.68 11.16 28.32
C ILE A 518 4.58 12.11 27.53
N ARG A 519 5.89 11.86 27.56
CA ARG A 519 6.90 12.70 26.92
C ARG A 519 7.42 12.05 25.65
N SER A 520 7.43 12.79 24.56
CA SER A 520 7.99 12.33 23.30
C SER A 520 9.50 12.12 23.40
N VAL A 521 9.98 11.00 22.86
CA VAL A 521 11.42 10.74 22.71
C VAL A 521 12.04 11.65 21.65
N SER A 522 11.31 12.02 20.59
CA SER A 522 11.86 12.83 19.49
C SER A 522 12.01 14.31 19.82
N SER A 523 11.08 14.87 20.60
CA SER A 523 11.04 16.32 20.88
C SER A 523 11.34 16.67 22.33
N GLY A 524 11.28 15.71 23.26
CA GLY A 524 11.37 15.96 24.69
C GLY A 524 10.16 16.69 25.28
N LYS A 525 9.11 16.94 24.49
CA LYS A 525 7.88 17.65 24.89
C LYS A 525 6.80 16.67 25.35
N CYS A 526 5.88 17.15 26.17
CA CYS A 526 4.83 16.34 26.79
C CYS A 526 3.50 16.47 26.03
N LEU A 527 2.77 15.35 25.95
CA LEU A 527 1.43 15.34 25.39
C LEU A 527 0.43 15.97 26.36
N GLN A 528 -0.49 16.75 25.81
CA GLN A 528 -1.67 17.27 26.48
C GLN A 528 -2.82 17.43 25.47
N PRO A 529 -4.07 17.55 25.94
CA PRO A 529 -5.17 18.06 25.14
C PRO A 529 -4.85 19.47 24.61
N GLY A 530 -5.31 19.78 23.39
CA GLY A 530 -5.16 21.11 22.79
C GLY A 530 -5.94 22.22 23.50
N GLY A 531 -6.96 21.85 24.28
CA GLY A 531 -7.79 22.73 25.09
C GLY A 531 -8.50 21.94 26.20
N THR A 532 -9.65 22.42 26.66
CA THR A 532 -10.44 21.72 27.69
C THR A 532 -10.82 20.30 27.23
N PRO A 533 -10.58 19.26 28.04
CA PRO A 533 -10.96 17.90 27.67
C PRO A 533 -12.45 17.78 27.34
N THR A 534 -12.74 17.33 26.12
CA THR A 534 -14.09 17.03 25.62
C THR A 534 -13.98 16.01 24.48
N ALA A 535 -15.10 15.42 24.06
CA ALA A 535 -15.14 14.56 22.89
C ALA A 535 -14.70 15.33 21.63
N GLY A 536 -13.80 14.76 20.84
CA GLY A 536 -13.18 15.41 19.68
C GLY A 536 -11.99 16.32 20.03
N MET A 537 -11.59 16.46 21.30
CA MET A 537 -10.43 17.30 21.64
C MET A 537 -9.13 16.64 21.19
N TRP A 538 -8.42 17.23 20.25
CA TRP A 538 -7.17 16.68 19.73
C TRP A 538 -6.07 16.71 20.80
N ILE A 539 -5.09 15.82 20.64
CA ILE A 539 -3.89 15.80 21.47
C ILE A 539 -2.76 16.49 20.75
N ALA A 540 -1.97 17.28 21.47
CA ALA A 540 -0.81 17.97 20.95
C ALA A 540 0.35 17.91 21.95
N GLN A 541 1.57 18.17 21.46
CA GLN A 541 2.72 18.36 22.34
C GLN A 541 2.87 19.80 22.80
N GLN A 542 3.37 19.97 24.03
CA GLN A 542 3.77 21.25 24.62
C GLN A 542 5.03 21.05 25.49
N PRO A 543 5.77 22.11 25.86
CA PRO A 543 6.85 21.99 26.83
C PRO A 543 6.35 21.30 28.10
N CYS A 544 7.14 20.37 28.63
CA CYS A 544 6.74 19.64 29.83
C CYS A 544 6.65 20.59 31.02
N ASP A 545 5.51 20.56 31.70
CA ASP A 545 5.21 21.36 32.89
C ASP A 545 4.68 20.45 34.01
N THR A 546 5.43 20.38 35.10
CA THR A 546 5.08 19.56 36.28
C THR A 546 3.87 20.08 37.06
N GLY A 547 3.49 21.35 36.89
CA GLY A 547 2.27 21.93 37.47
C GLY A 547 1.02 21.71 36.61
N SER A 548 1.18 21.33 35.34
CA SER A 548 0.08 21.22 34.39
C SER A 548 -0.76 19.97 34.60
N GLN A 549 -2.02 20.19 34.96
CA GLN A 549 -3.01 19.12 35.09
C GLN A 549 -3.37 18.49 33.74
N ALA A 550 -3.24 19.24 32.65
CA ALA A 550 -3.55 18.78 31.29
C ALA A 550 -2.51 17.76 30.76
N GLN A 551 -1.31 17.75 31.34
CA GLN A 551 -0.25 16.79 30.99
C GLN A 551 -0.25 15.55 31.89
N ALA A 552 -1.17 15.47 32.85
CA ALA A 552 -1.31 14.33 33.75
C ALA A 552 -2.33 13.32 33.20
N TRP A 553 -1.82 12.16 32.78
CA TRP A 553 -2.59 11.08 32.16
C TRP A 553 -2.75 9.92 33.12
N LYS A 554 -3.93 9.29 33.11
CA LYS A 554 -4.19 8.06 33.85
C LYS A 554 -4.09 6.87 32.91
N LEU A 555 -3.26 5.90 33.26
CA LEU A 555 -3.17 4.60 32.57
C LEU A 555 -3.96 3.58 33.38
N THR A 556 -5.05 3.08 32.80
CA THR A 556 -5.87 2.03 33.43
C THR A 556 -5.61 0.70 32.74
N ALA A 557 -4.99 -0.24 33.43
CA ALA A 557 -4.67 -1.56 32.88
C ALA A 557 -5.93 -2.39 32.60
N ARG A 558 -5.95 -3.09 31.47
CA ARG A 558 -7.03 -3.98 31.02
C ARG A 558 -6.44 -5.18 30.29
N GLY A 559 -6.29 -6.31 30.98
CA GLY A 559 -5.90 -7.58 30.35
C GLY A 559 -4.58 -7.55 29.55
N GLY A 560 -3.63 -6.68 29.94
CA GLY A 560 -2.34 -6.51 29.26
C GLY A 560 -2.28 -5.40 28.21
N SER A 561 -3.36 -4.64 28.06
CA SER A 561 -3.43 -3.33 27.40
C SER A 561 -3.74 -2.26 28.44
N VAL A 562 -3.78 -0.98 28.02
CA VAL A 562 -4.16 0.16 28.84
C VAL A 562 -5.21 1.00 28.12
N THR A 563 -6.10 1.64 28.89
CA THR A 563 -6.78 2.85 28.43
C THR A 563 -6.02 4.05 28.97
N VAL A 564 -5.68 4.98 28.07
CA VAL A 564 -5.03 6.25 28.43
C VAL A 564 -6.12 7.31 28.50
N THR A 565 -6.37 7.86 29.68
CA THR A 565 -7.37 8.92 29.87
C THR A 565 -6.71 10.18 30.39
N GLU A 566 -7.37 11.32 30.18
CA GLU A 566 -7.06 12.51 30.96
C GLU A 566 -7.27 12.25 32.47
N ARG A 567 -6.73 13.15 33.31
CA ARG A 567 -6.66 13.03 34.78
C ARG A 567 -7.94 12.54 35.47
N SER A 568 -9.11 13.04 35.08
CA SER A 568 -10.39 12.68 35.71
C SER A 568 -10.87 11.27 35.33
N GLY A 569 -10.42 10.76 34.18
CA GLY A 569 -10.84 9.48 33.64
C GLY A 569 -12.06 9.54 32.73
N ALA A 570 -12.62 10.72 32.47
CA ALA A 570 -13.84 10.90 31.70
C ALA A 570 -13.61 10.78 30.18
N PHE A 571 -12.43 11.18 29.69
CA PHE A 571 -12.10 11.12 28.27
C PHE A 571 -10.83 10.32 27.99
N ALA A 572 -10.91 9.43 27.00
CA ALA A 572 -9.84 8.52 26.61
C ALA A 572 -9.21 8.92 25.26
N LEU A 573 -7.89 8.74 25.18
CA LEU A 573 -7.12 8.80 23.93
C LEU A 573 -7.68 7.77 22.95
N THR A 574 -8.15 8.24 21.80
CA THR A 574 -8.88 7.43 20.83
C THR A 574 -8.28 7.59 19.44
N VAL A 575 -8.20 6.48 18.70
CA VAL A 575 -8.02 6.54 17.24
C VAL A 575 -9.31 7.06 16.62
N SER A 576 -9.30 8.32 16.18
CA SER A 576 -10.49 8.98 15.65
C SER A 576 -10.73 8.65 14.17
N ASN A 577 -11.93 8.94 13.69
CA ASN A 577 -12.24 8.92 12.26
C ASN A 577 -11.87 10.23 11.55
N ARG A 578 -11.26 11.20 12.25
CA ARG A 578 -10.89 12.50 11.67
C ARG A 578 -9.55 12.38 10.95
N PRO A 579 -9.48 12.63 9.64
CA PRO A 579 -8.21 12.63 8.93
C PRO A 579 -7.39 13.87 9.31
N TYR A 580 -6.08 13.70 9.40
CA TYR A 580 -5.12 14.79 9.54
C TYR A 580 -3.97 14.55 8.55
N TYR A 581 -3.96 15.30 7.44
CA TYR A 581 -2.94 15.21 6.39
C TYR A 581 -2.59 13.76 5.97
N GLY A 582 -3.62 12.95 5.69
CA GLY A 582 -3.43 11.56 5.23
C GLY A 582 -3.11 10.55 6.33
N THR A 583 -3.15 10.96 7.61
CA THR A 583 -3.09 10.09 8.79
C THR A 583 -4.39 10.21 9.61
N GLN A 584 -4.55 9.42 10.67
CA GLN A 584 -5.71 9.52 11.56
C GLN A 584 -5.39 10.38 12.77
N LEU A 585 -6.17 11.42 13.04
CA LEU A 585 -5.99 12.24 14.24
C LEU A 585 -6.24 11.39 15.48
N LEU A 586 -5.43 11.55 16.52
CA LEU A 586 -5.78 11.04 17.85
C LEU A 586 -6.44 12.15 18.65
N ASP A 587 -7.66 11.86 19.11
CA ASP A 587 -8.45 12.78 19.91
C ASP A 587 -9.00 12.11 21.17
N LEU A 588 -9.53 12.93 22.07
CA LEU A 588 -10.25 12.49 23.25
C LEU A 588 -11.68 12.14 22.87
N GLN A 589 -12.17 11.01 23.36
CA GLN A 589 -13.59 10.63 23.30
C GLN A 589 -14.05 10.22 24.69
N GLN A 590 -15.37 10.22 24.94
CA GLN A 590 -15.89 9.71 26.21
C GLN A 590 -15.35 8.30 26.49
N ALA A 591 -14.77 8.12 27.69
CA ALA A 591 -14.17 6.87 28.08
C ALA A 591 -15.26 5.81 28.28
N ASP A 592 -15.33 4.86 27.35
CA ASP A 592 -16.26 3.73 27.39
C ASP A 592 -15.54 2.38 27.18
N GLY A 593 -14.22 2.42 26.97
CA GLY A 593 -13.39 1.25 26.78
C GLY A 593 -13.61 0.57 25.43
N ARG A 594 -14.16 1.29 24.43
CA ARG A 594 -14.25 0.79 23.05
C ARG A 594 -12.86 0.46 22.50
N PRO A 595 -12.73 -0.45 21.51
CA PRO A 595 -11.42 -0.90 21.02
C PRO A 595 -10.49 0.21 20.52
N ALA A 596 -11.04 1.30 19.97
CA ALA A 596 -10.26 2.47 19.53
C ALA A 596 -9.58 3.23 20.69
N GLN A 597 -9.94 2.94 21.94
CA GLN A 597 -9.38 3.51 23.19
C GLN A 597 -8.40 2.56 23.90
N VAL A 598 -8.19 1.35 23.36
CA VAL A 598 -7.35 0.33 23.96
C VAL A 598 -5.98 0.37 23.30
N TRP A 599 -4.95 0.59 24.12
CA TRP A 599 -3.57 0.75 23.70
C TRP A 599 -2.67 -0.29 24.34
N THR A 600 -1.73 -0.83 23.60
CA THR A 600 -0.63 -1.63 24.14
C THR A 600 0.57 -0.71 24.36
N VAL A 601 1.11 -0.72 25.58
CA VAL A 601 2.36 -0.02 25.94
C VAL A 601 3.52 -0.99 25.76
N GLN A 602 4.22 -0.91 24.63
CA GLN A 602 5.28 -1.87 24.31
C GLN A 602 6.66 -1.26 24.56
N LYS A 603 7.47 -1.88 25.42
CA LYS A 603 8.85 -1.48 25.66
C LYS A 603 9.69 -1.57 24.38
N VAL A 604 10.47 -0.53 24.11
CA VAL A 604 11.43 -0.47 22.99
C VAL A 604 12.82 -0.85 23.53
N GLY A 605 13.48 -1.76 22.83
CA GLY A 605 14.83 -2.25 23.14
C GLY A 605 15.92 -1.20 23.07
#